data_AF-A0A2N1FCB8-F1
#
_entry.id   AF-A0A2N1FCB8-F1
#
_cell.length_a   1.000
_cell.length_b   1.000
_cell.length_c   1.000
_cell.angle_alpha   90.00
_cell.angle_beta   90.00
_cell.angle_gamma   90.00
#
_symmetry.space_group_name_H-M   'P 1'
#
loop_
_entity.id
_entity.type
_entity.pdbx_description
1 polymer ?
#
loop_
_entity_poly.entity_id
_entity_poly.type
_entity_poly.pdbx_seq_one_letter_code
_entity_poly.pdbx_strand_id
1 'polypeptide(L)'
;MSSRVILNLVNNTNGDVTCTDISCKTWNNLEVGQVVKSGSSISFNADTNDRLFLTWKNKEAGAVFYMAMTCPKKSTNSACGYDTLSGLQTYKKHGTPATFTFNLGEENNADWTNGDSNHNNNVPYGSC
;
A
#
# COMPACT_ATOMS: atom_id res chain seq x y z
N MET A 1 -7.18 10.07 18.05
CA MET A 1 -5.76 9.74 17.78
C MET A 1 -5.42 10.29 16.40
N SER A 2 -4.16 10.65 16.14
CA SER A 2 -3.74 11.18 14.84
C SER A 2 -3.21 10.05 13.97
N SER A 3 -3.67 9.99 12.71
CA SER A 3 -3.21 9.03 11.71
C SER A 3 -1.69 9.04 11.57
N ARG A 4 -1.08 7.85 11.50
CA ARG A 4 0.35 7.70 11.22
C ARG A 4 0.63 7.28 9.79
N VAL A 5 -0.24 6.46 9.23
CA VAL A 5 -0.18 6.03 7.84
C VAL A 5 -1.44 6.50 7.15
N ILE A 6 -1.28 7.09 5.97
CA ILE A 6 -2.34 7.38 5.00
C ILE A 6 -1.98 6.59 3.73
N LEU A 7 -2.90 5.74 3.28
CA LEU A 7 -2.81 5.03 2.01
C LEU A 7 -3.82 5.66 1.05
N ASN A 8 -3.35 6.17 -0.08
CA ASN A 8 -4.19 6.52 -1.22
C ASN A 8 -4.11 5.37 -2.23
N LEU A 9 -5.23 4.74 -2.50
CA LEU A 9 -5.33 3.67 -3.48
C LEU A 9 -6.09 4.17 -4.70
N VAL A 10 -5.46 4.10 -5.87
CA VAL A 10 -6.06 4.43 -7.17
C VAL A 10 -6.17 3.13 -7.95
N ASN A 11 -7.38 2.78 -8.41
CA ASN A 11 -7.58 1.59 -9.22
C ASN A 11 -7.55 1.96 -10.72
N ASN A 12 -6.38 1.80 -11.37
CA ASN A 12 -6.22 2.00 -12.81
C ASN A 12 -6.33 0.70 -13.61
N THR A 13 -6.75 -0.40 -12.96
CA THR A 13 -6.91 -1.69 -13.61
C THR A 13 -8.24 -1.77 -14.38
N ASN A 14 -8.34 -2.69 -15.33
CA ASN A 14 -9.61 -3.03 -15.97
C ASN A 14 -10.40 -3.96 -15.04
N GLY A 15 -11.23 -3.38 -14.16
CA GLY A 15 -12.11 -4.10 -13.26
C GLY A 15 -12.00 -3.66 -11.80
N ASP A 16 -12.97 -4.09 -11.01
CA ASP A 16 -13.01 -3.80 -9.58
C ASP A 16 -11.93 -4.60 -8.83
N VAL A 17 -11.26 -3.94 -7.88
CA VAL A 17 -10.32 -4.59 -6.97
C VAL A 17 -10.97 -4.77 -5.60
N THR A 18 -10.73 -5.92 -4.98
CA THR A 18 -11.24 -6.24 -3.63
C THR A 18 -10.07 -6.48 -2.69
N CYS A 19 -10.11 -5.89 -1.49
CA CYS A 19 -9.18 -6.23 -0.41
C CYS A 19 -9.47 -7.67 0.06
N THR A 20 -8.48 -8.53 -0.02
CA THR A 20 -8.62 -9.97 0.29
C THR A 20 -7.85 -10.38 1.54
N ASP A 21 -6.86 -9.60 1.95
CA ASP A 21 -6.09 -9.83 3.18
C ASP A 21 -5.60 -8.51 3.77
N ILE A 22 -5.61 -8.45 5.10
CA ILE A 22 -4.99 -7.40 5.92
C ILE A 22 -4.18 -8.11 7.00
N SER A 23 -2.88 -7.90 7.00
CA SER A 23 -1.95 -8.60 7.89
C SER A 23 -1.25 -7.65 8.87
N CYS A 24 -0.84 -8.19 10.01
CA CYS A 24 -0.19 -7.54 11.16
C CYS A 24 -1.02 -6.53 11.98
N LYS A 25 -1.70 -5.57 11.34
CA LYS A 25 -2.45 -4.51 12.05
C LYS A 25 -3.72 -4.09 11.32
N THR A 26 -4.66 -3.56 12.10
CA THR A 26 -5.94 -3.05 11.62
C THR A 26 -5.82 -1.63 11.09
N TRP A 27 -6.70 -1.31 10.14
CA TRP A 27 -6.94 0.02 9.64
C TRP A 27 -8.17 0.63 10.31
N ASN A 28 -8.28 1.95 10.32
CA ASN A 28 -9.43 2.62 10.93
C ASN A 28 -10.67 2.57 10.03
N ASN A 29 -10.48 2.47 8.71
CA ASN A 29 -11.54 2.57 7.71
C ASN A 29 -11.32 1.63 6.50
N LEU A 30 -10.59 0.53 6.70
CA LEU A 30 -10.38 -0.52 5.69
C LEU A 30 -10.59 -1.89 6.32
N GLU A 31 -11.37 -2.72 5.64
CA GLU A 31 -11.66 -4.11 6.01
C GLU A 31 -11.52 -5.04 4.80
N VAL A 32 -11.33 -6.34 5.08
CA VAL A 32 -11.37 -7.38 4.04
C VAL A 32 -12.76 -7.37 3.40
N GLY A 33 -12.80 -7.41 2.08
CA GLY A 33 -14.03 -7.27 1.29
C GLY A 33 -14.25 -5.85 0.76
N GLN A 34 -13.49 -4.84 1.21
CA GLN A 34 -13.54 -3.49 0.65
C GLN A 34 -13.29 -3.54 -0.87
N VAL A 35 -14.18 -2.90 -1.63
CA VAL A 35 -14.08 -2.80 -3.08
C VAL A 35 -13.65 -1.40 -3.49
N VAL A 36 -12.75 -1.29 -4.46
CA VAL A 36 -12.43 -0.03 -5.15
C VAL A 36 -12.76 -0.19 -6.62
N LYS A 37 -13.70 0.66 -7.08
CA LYS A 37 -14.20 0.61 -8.45
C LYS A 37 -13.10 0.98 -9.46
N SER A 38 -13.15 0.36 -10.63
CA SER A 38 -12.29 0.71 -11.77
C SER A 38 -12.33 2.22 -12.02
N GLY A 39 -11.17 2.86 -12.19
CA GLY A 39 -11.03 4.30 -12.43
C GLY A 39 -11.30 5.19 -11.20
N SER A 40 -11.53 4.61 -10.02
CA SER A 40 -11.79 5.35 -8.78
C SER A 40 -10.57 5.36 -7.86
N SER A 41 -10.59 6.28 -6.89
CA SER A 41 -9.61 6.32 -5.81
C SER A 41 -10.29 6.40 -4.44
N ILE A 42 -9.58 5.92 -3.41
CA ILE A 42 -10.02 5.95 -2.01
C ILE A 42 -8.81 6.09 -1.09
N SER A 43 -9.01 6.69 0.09
CA SER A 43 -7.97 6.86 1.10
C SER A 43 -8.31 6.10 2.39
N PHE A 44 -7.30 5.44 2.94
CA PHE A 44 -7.36 4.71 4.20
C PHE A 44 -6.33 5.24 5.19
N ASN A 45 -6.59 5.09 6.49
CA ASN A 45 -5.65 5.50 7.52
C ASN A 45 -5.49 4.48 8.64
N ALA A 46 -4.31 4.46 9.24
CA ALA A 46 -3.98 3.62 10.38
C ALA A 46 -3.14 4.38 11.43
N ASP A 47 -3.39 4.08 12.70
CA ASP A 47 -2.77 4.73 13.85
C ASP A 47 -1.66 3.84 14.43
N THR A 48 -0.79 3.31 13.57
CA THR A 48 0.25 2.34 13.95
C THR A 48 1.66 2.78 13.52
N ASN A 49 2.67 2.28 14.24
CA ASN A 49 4.09 2.40 13.88
C ASN A 49 4.63 1.12 13.24
N ASP A 50 3.83 0.05 13.28
CA ASP A 50 4.20 -1.26 12.81
C ASP A 50 3.94 -1.37 11.31
N ARG A 51 4.48 -2.44 10.73
CA ARG A 51 4.25 -2.74 9.33
C ARG A 51 2.80 -3.13 9.10
N LEU A 52 2.28 -2.66 7.97
CA LEU A 52 0.96 -2.97 7.45
C LEU A 52 1.16 -3.73 6.15
N PHE A 53 0.41 -4.81 5.96
CA PHE A 53 0.42 -5.60 4.73
C PHE A 53 -1.00 -5.73 4.21
N LEU A 54 -1.15 -5.58 2.89
CA LEU A 54 -2.44 -5.65 2.20
C LEU A 54 -2.33 -6.54 0.97
N THR A 55 -3.41 -7.28 0.67
CA THR A 55 -3.58 -7.97 -0.62
C THR A 55 -4.85 -7.48 -1.29
N TRP A 56 -4.72 -7.00 -2.53
CA TRP A 56 -5.84 -6.62 -3.38
C TRP A 56 -5.93 -7.55 -4.58
N LYS A 57 -7.14 -7.93 -4.97
CA LYS A 57 -7.37 -8.82 -6.13
C LYS A 57 -8.33 -8.18 -7.11
N ASN A 58 -7.93 -8.08 -8.37
CA ASN A 58 -8.85 -7.86 -9.49
C ASN A 58 -9.41 -9.24 -9.92
N LYS A 59 -10.71 -9.45 -9.74
CA LYS A 59 -11.35 -10.75 -10.09
C LYS A 59 -11.50 -10.95 -11.59
N GLU A 60 -11.63 -9.88 -12.36
CA GLU A 60 -11.87 -9.90 -13.80
C GLU A 60 -10.57 -10.19 -14.57
N ALA A 61 -9.49 -9.51 -14.20
CA ALA A 61 -8.17 -9.68 -14.81
C ALA A 61 -7.33 -10.78 -14.16
N GLY A 62 -7.74 -11.30 -12.99
CA GLY A 62 -6.98 -12.29 -12.21
C GLY A 62 -5.72 -11.76 -11.52
N ALA A 63 -5.44 -10.45 -11.63
CA ALA A 63 -4.29 -9.82 -11.01
C ALA A 63 -4.41 -9.76 -9.48
N VAL A 64 -3.28 -9.94 -8.80
CA VAL A 64 -3.15 -9.78 -7.35
C VAL A 64 -2.06 -8.73 -7.10
N PHE A 65 -2.30 -7.88 -6.12
CA PHE A 65 -1.41 -6.77 -5.75
C PHE A 65 -1.09 -6.87 -4.27
N TYR A 66 0.17 -7.16 -3.96
CA TYR A 66 0.66 -7.17 -2.59
C TYR A 66 1.35 -5.85 -2.26
N MET A 67 1.09 -5.35 -1.05
CA MET A 67 1.64 -4.07 -0.58
C MET A 67 2.15 -4.23 0.84
N ALA A 68 3.22 -3.52 1.16
CA ALA A 68 3.65 -3.31 2.54
C ALA A 68 4.02 -1.84 2.77
N MET A 69 3.78 -1.34 3.97
CA MET A 69 4.11 0.04 4.35
C MET A 69 4.27 0.21 5.86
N THR A 70 4.99 1.23 6.29
CA THR A 70 5.20 1.53 7.72
C THR A 70 5.55 3.00 7.97
N CYS A 71 5.16 3.51 9.14
CA CYS A 71 5.58 4.82 9.68
C CYS A 71 6.16 4.68 11.11
N PRO A 72 7.41 4.18 11.25
CA PRO A 72 8.02 3.94 12.55
C PRO A 72 8.30 5.23 13.33
N LYS A 73 8.45 5.16 14.66
CA LYS A 73 8.74 6.35 15.48
C LYS A 73 10.16 6.90 15.33
N LYS A 74 11.14 6.02 15.10
CA LYS A 74 12.58 6.32 15.22
C LYS A 74 13.39 6.00 13.96
N SER A 75 12.73 5.65 12.85
CA SER A 75 13.40 5.33 11.58
C SER A 75 12.61 5.93 10.42
N THR A 76 13.04 5.63 9.20
CA THR A 76 12.39 6.11 7.99
C THR A 76 11.06 5.40 7.74
N ASN A 77 10.12 6.13 7.14
CA ASN A 77 8.99 5.56 6.46
C ASN A 77 9.49 4.66 5.32
N SER A 78 8.79 3.56 5.08
CA SER A 78 9.11 2.60 4.03
C SER A 78 7.82 2.02 3.46
N ALA A 79 7.81 1.74 2.16
CA ALA A 79 6.73 0.99 1.51
C ALA A 79 7.28 0.22 0.32
N CYS A 80 6.62 -0.88 -0.06
CA CYS A 80 6.91 -1.61 -1.28
C CYS A 80 5.64 -2.20 -1.90
N GLY A 81 5.61 -2.23 -3.23
CA GLY A 81 4.71 -3.08 -4.01
C GLY A 81 5.49 -4.31 -4.48
N TYR A 82 4.96 -5.51 -4.24
CA TYR A 82 5.74 -6.74 -4.51
C TYR A 82 5.67 -7.14 -5.97
N ASP A 83 4.52 -6.95 -6.61
CA ASP A 83 4.33 -7.20 -8.03
C ASP A 83 4.71 -5.95 -8.83
N THR A 84 5.19 -6.16 -10.06
CA THR A 84 5.55 -5.08 -10.98
C THR A 84 4.43 -4.05 -11.13
N LEU A 85 3.17 -4.50 -11.10
CA LEU A 85 1.98 -3.65 -11.30
C LEU A 85 1.25 -3.25 -10.00
N SER A 86 1.91 -3.37 -8.85
CA SER A 86 1.35 -2.90 -7.57
C SER A 86 1.25 -1.38 -7.51
N GLY A 87 2.05 -0.66 -8.29
CA GLY A 87 1.90 0.76 -8.55
C GLY A 87 2.32 1.68 -7.42
N LEU A 88 3.27 1.27 -6.56
CA LEU A 88 3.79 2.16 -5.52
C LEU A 88 4.40 3.42 -6.15
N GLN A 89 3.89 4.59 -5.76
CA GLN A 89 4.41 5.88 -6.17
C GLN A 89 5.45 6.41 -5.17
N THR A 90 6.17 7.47 -5.58
CA THR A 90 7.19 8.10 -4.72
C THR A 90 6.58 8.59 -3.41
N TYR A 91 7.35 8.49 -2.33
CA TYR A 91 6.93 8.83 -0.97
C TYR A 91 8.07 9.45 -0.17
N LYS A 92 7.70 10.21 0.87
CA LYS A 92 8.67 10.82 1.77
C LYS A 92 9.14 9.82 2.83
N LYS A 93 10.45 9.60 2.91
CA LYS A 93 11.08 8.77 3.96
C LYS A 93 10.95 9.34 5.38
N HIS A 94 10.52 10.59 5.53
CA HIS A 94 10.36 11.27 6.82
C HIS A 94 9.06 12.06 6.89
N GLY A 95 8.57 12.24 8.12
CA GLY A 95 7.32 12.94 8.42
C GLY A 95 6.23 12.01 8.94
N THR A 96 5.27 12.59 9.67
CA THR A 96 4.08 11.89 10.17
C THR A 96 2.87 12.82 9.99
N PRO A 97 1.76 12.35 9.39
CA PRO A 97 1.57 11.02 8.80
C PRO A 97 2.49 10.75 7.61
N ALA A 98 2.85 9.47 7.42
CA ALA A 98 3.40 8.99 6.16
C ALA A 98 2.26 8.79 5.17
N THR A 99 2.37 9.38 3.99
CA THR A 99 1.40 9.21 2.90
C THR A 99 2.02 8.34 1.81
N PHE A 100 1.37 7.24 1.48
CA PHE A 100 1.74 6.34 0.40
C PHE A 100 0.62 6.30 -0.64
N THR A 101 0.99 6.32 -1.91
CA THR A 101 0.04 6.19 -3.01
C THR A 101 0.36 4.93 -3.80
N PHE A 102 -0.65 4.11 -4.07
CA PHE A 102 -0.55 2.95 -4.93
C PHE A 102 -1.54 3.11 -6.10
N ASN A 103 -1.01 3.19 -7.32
CA ASN A 103 -1.76 3.23 -8.56
C ASN A 103 -1.83 1.83 -9.18
N LEU A 104 -2.81 1.02 -8.76
CA LEU A 104 -2.91 -0.37 -9.19
C LEU A 104 -2.98 -0.49 -10.71
N GLY A 105 -2.14 -1.36 -11.28
CA GLY A 105 -1.99 -1.52 -12.73
C GLY A 105 -0.84 -0.71 -13.32
N GLU A 106 -0.15 0.10 -12.52
CA GLU A 106 1.06 0.84 -12.92
C GLU A 106 2.34 0.26 -12.30
N GLU A 107 3.49 0.66 -12.86
CA GLU A 107 4.79 0.27 -12.32
C GLU A 107 5.10 0.91 -10.96
N ASN A 108 5.89 0.21 -10.15
CA ASN A 108 6.43 0.78 -8.92
C ASN A 108 7.54 1.79 -9.23
N ASN A 109 7.39 3.02 -8.73
CA ASN A 109 8.34 4.13 -8.84
C ASN A 109 9.18 4.33 -7.56
N ALA A 110 8.91 3.55 -6.52
CA ALA A 110 9.65 3.52 -5.27
C ALA A 110 9.72 2.10 -4.71
N ASP A 111 10.56 1.86 -3.72
CA ASP A 111 10.69 0.58 -3.03
C ASP A 111 10.90 0.76 -1.52
N TRP A 112 11.11 -0.34 -0.79
CA TRP A 112 11.20 -0.30 0.67
C TRP A 112 12.30 0.61 1.22
N THR A 113 13.42 0.69 0.50
CA THR A 113 14.61 1.45 0.91
C THR A 113 14.71 2.81 0.23
N ASN A 114 14.04 2.99 -0.90
CA ASN A 114 14.19 4.14 -1.79
C ASN A 114 12.81 4.78 -2.04
N GLY A 115 12.60 5.99 -1.50
CA GLY A 115 11.31 6.68 -1.59
C GLY A 115 11.03 7.35 -2.94
N ASP A 116 12.03 7.40 -3.83
CA ASP A 116 12.01 8.16 -5.08
C ASP A 116 12.52 7.35 -6.29
N SER A 117 12.81 6.07 -6.10
CA SER A 117 13.36 5.18 -7.12
C SER A 117 13.05 3.73 -6.79
N ASN A 118 12.88 2.89 -7.81
CA ASN A 118 12.62 1.46 -7.62
C ASN A 118 13.84 0.63 -8.00
N HIS A 119 14.40 -0.07 -7.02
CA HIS A 119 15.50 -1.02 -7.16
C HIS A 119 15.08 -2.44 -6.73
N ASN A 120 13.78 -2.72 -6.68
CA ASN A 120 13.17 -4.00 -6.30
C ASN A 120 13.51 -4.44 -4.86
N ASN A 121 13.71 -3.51 -3.92
CA ASN A 121 13.90 -3.85 -2.51
C ASN A 121 12.56 -4.02 -1.78
N ASN A 122 12.31 -5.23 -1.29
CA ASN A 122 11.09 -5.58 -0.56
C ASN A 122 11.44 -6.22 0.80
N VAL A 123 10.56 -6.05 1.79
CA VAL A 123 10.58 -6.90 2.99
C VAL A 123 9.84 -8.21 2.73
N PRO A 124 10.07 -9.28 3.52
CA PRO A 124 9.23 -10.47 3.42
C PRO A 124 7.76 -10.14 3.71
N TYR A 125 6.84 -10.60 2.86
CA TYR A 125 5.41 -10.38 3.04
C TYR A 125 4.92 -11.01 4.34
N GLY A 126 4.10 -10.29 5.11
CA GLY A 126 3.58 -10.75 6.40
C GLY A 126 4.60 -10.75 7.53
N SER A 127 5.81 -10.20 7.33
CA SER A 127 6.79 -10.03 8.42
C SER A 127 6.40 -8.88 9.34
N CYS A 128 5.51 -9.19 10.29
CA CYS A 128 5.31 -8.42 11.50
C CYS A 128 6.58 -8.49 12.37
#